data_AF-A0A965FSN4-F1
#
_entry.id   AF-A0A965FSN4-F1
#
_cell.length_a   1.000
_cell.length_b   1.000
_cell.length_c   1.000
_cell.angle_alpha   90.00
_cell.angle_beta   90.00
_cell.angle_gamma   90.00
#
_symmetry.space_group_name_H-M   'P 1'
#
loop_
_entity.id
_entity.type
_entity.pdbx_description
1 polymer ?
#
loop_
_entity_poly.entity_id
_entity_poly.type
_entity_poly.pdbx_seq_one_letter_code
_entity_poly.pdbx_strand_id
1 'polypeptide(L)' 'MFKIVLYQPEIPPNTGNIMRLCANTGCELHLVRP' A
#
# COMPACT_ATOMS: atom_id res chain seq x y z
N MET A 1 1.82 -10.24 -11.49
CA MET A 1 1.78 -8.94 -10.79
C MET A 1 1.88 -9.19 -9.30
N PHE A 2 2.60 -8.35 -8.54
CA PHE A 2 2.73 -8.52 -7.08
C PHE A 2 1.55 -7.91 -6.32
N LYS A 3 1.32 -8.41 -5.11
CA LYS A 3 0.35 -7.87 -4.15
C LYS A 3 1.09 -7.37 -2.91
N ILE A 4 0.77 -6.15 -2.48
CA ILE A 4 1.31 -5.53 -1.28
C ILE A 4 0.18 -5.38 -0.27
N VAL A 5 0.40 -5.88 0.94
CA VAL A 5 -0.57 -5.81 2.04
C VAL A 5 0.02 -4.95 3.15
N LEU A 6 -0.66 -3.85 3.49
CA LEU A 6 -0.35 -3.06 4.68
C LEU A 6 -1.30 -3.46 5.80
N TYR A 7 -0.75 -4.11 6.82
CA TYR A 7 -1.49 -4.48 8.03
C TYR A 7 -1.42 -3.35 9.04
N GLN A 8 -2.58 -2.80 9.39
CA GLN A 8 -2.78 -1.71 10.35
C GLN A 8 -1.78 -0.54 10.16
N PRO A 9 -1.75 0.11 8.98
CA PRO A 9 -0.80 1.19 8.75
C PRO A 9 -1.13 2.42 9.62
N GLU A 10 -0.16 2.83 10.45
CA GLU A 10 -0.33 3.95 11.39
C GLU A 10 0.15 5.30 10.82
N ILE A 11 1.12 5.28 9.91
CA ILE A 11 1.79 6.48 9.39
C ILE A 11 1.22 6.83 8.01
N PRO A 12 0.40 7.90 7.86
CA PRO A 12 -0.26 8.22 6.59
C PRO A 12 0.70 8.48 5.42
N PRO A 13 1.84 9.20 5.61
CA PRO A 13 2.81 9.39 4.54
C PRO A 13 3.35 8.08 3.94
N ASN A 14 3.57 7.05 4.75
CA ASN A 14 4.06 5.76 4.26
C ASN A 14 3.03 5.08 3.36
N THR A 15 1.75 5.09 3.76
CA THR A 15 0.66 4.56 2.94
C THR A 15 0.56 5.29 1.60
N GLY A 16 0.68 6.63 1.61
CA GLY A 16 0.67 7.44 0.39
C GLY A 16 1.83 7.11 -0.56
N ASN A 17 3.04 6.96 -0.03
CA ASN A 17 4.22 6.58 -0.83
C ASN A 17 4.08 5.17 -1.41
N ILE A 18 3.55 4.22 -0.65
CA ILE A 18 3.32 2.84 -1.11
C ILE A 18 2.20 2.78 -2.15
N MET A 19 1.14 3.58 -2.00
CA MET A 19 0.10 3.73 -3.01
C MET A 19 0.66 4.25 -4.33
N ARG A 20 1.56 5.26 -4.30
CA ARG A 20 2.26 5.76 -5.49
C ARG A 20 3.10 4.65 -6.14
N LEU A 21 3.86 3.89 -5.34
CA LEU A 21 4.64 2.76 -5.84
C LEU A 21 3.75 1.74 -6.57
N CYS A 22 2.61 1.37 -5.98
CA CYS A 22 1.69 0.42 -6.56
C CYS A 22 1.12 0.91 -7.89
N ALA A 23 0.72 2.19 -7.97
CA ALA A 23 0.26 2.80 -9.22
C ALA A 23 1.33 2.79 -10.33
N ASN A 24 2.59 3.05 -9.98
CA ASN A 24 3.70 3.11 -10.94
C ASN A 24 4.18 1.73 -11.41
N THR A 25 3.98 0.69 -10.61
CA THR A 25 4.50 -0.67 -10.87
C THR A 25 3.42 -1.66 -11.27
N GLY A 26 2.15 -1.24 -11.22
CA GLY A 26 0.99 -2.12 -11.45
C GLY A 26 0.69 -3.06 -10.29
N CYS A 27 1.37 -2.96 -9.14
CA CYS A 27 1.08 -3.79 -7.98
C CYS A 27 -0.31 -3.51 -7.40
N GLU A 28 -0.97 -4.56 -6.89
CA GLU A 28 -2.24 -4.42 -6.15
C GLU A 28 -1.95 -4.10 -4.68
N LEU A 29 -2.61 -3.07 -4.14
CA LEU A 29 -2.46 -2.64 -2.75
C LEU A 29 -3.70 -3.02 -1.92
N HIS A 30 -3.50 -3.76 -0.84
CA HIS A 30 -4.53 -4.06 0.16
C HIS A 30 -4.20 -3.38 1.49
N LEU A 31 -5.18 -2.73 2.09
CA LEU A 31 -5.09 -2.16 3.44
C LEU A 31 -5.95 -2.99 4.38
N VAL A 32 -5.34 -3.57 5.42
CA VAL A 32 -6.05 -4.22 6.52
C VAL A 32 -6.11 -3.25 7.68
N ARG A 33 -7.31 -2.80 8.04
CA ARG A 33 -7.55 -1.96 9.23
C ARG A 33 -7.91 -2.85 10.42
N PRO A 34 -7.75 -2.39 11.67
CA PRO A 34 -8.43 -3.03 12.81
C PRO A 34 -9.94 -3.05 12.61
#